data_AF-A0A0K0F5D6-F1
#
_entry.id   AF-A0A0K0F5D6-F1
#
_cell.length_a   1.000
_cell.length_b   1.000
_cell.length_c   1.000
_cell.angle_alpha   90.00
_cell.angle_beta   90.00
_cell.angle_gamma   90.00
#
_symmetry.space_group_name_H-M   'P 1'
#
loop_
_entity.id
_entity.type
_entity.pdbx_description
1 polymer ?
#
loop_
_entity_poly.entity_id
_entity_poly.type
_entity_poly.pdbx_seq_one_letter_code
_entity_poly.pdbx_strand_id
1 'polypeptide(L)'
;MLQDEARAIEHGLPNKKFSSEKFSNVDKDKLLVKNSCLPKYESQSTIVGKSKINDKLSSKTNRRENDKFNGKQNYPVKCTRSLPSILDISSLNENLNAKINNEYYFKNNFAREKFILNVLKVVISMLTIILTIIALTYIPFIRQWFYNQENRKYFFAALCGIFILWAVIYVFTIFLKTPRRKYPCNMILVLLNTLCIGFLSALFTLYFESHLIPLIVLGIMLIVIVIGLLVKCWSIDVTRKGVLWNFTILSSLTSILLIILNLLFNGMSWLQNIILFAAILLLSMYLFVELKLILNDVRNEIKPGENVFATIILFTDIIHIFMIIMVFLNRKH
;
A
#
# COMPACT_ATOMS: atom_id res chain seq x y z
N MET A 1 23.18 -59.67 6.73
CA MET A 1 23.36 -60.15 8.11
C MET A 1 22.65 -59.15 9.02
N LEU A 2 21.50 -59.56 9.56
CA LEU A 2 20.80 -59.12 10.78
C LEU A 2 20.59 -57.59 10.93
N GLN A 3 19.40 -56.96 10.92
CA GLN A 3 18.05 -57.31 11.37
C GLN A 3 18.03 -57.99 12.73
N ASP A 4 18.00 -57.18 13.80
CA ASP A 4 17.13 -57.30 14.98
C ASP A 4 17.63 -56.35 16.07
N GLU A 5 16.76 -55.44 16.53
CA GLU A 5 16.44 -55.28 17.97
C GLU A 5 15.43 -54.14 18.16
N ALA A 6 14.16 -54.56 18.23
CA ALA A 6 13.07 -53.80 18.80
C ALA A 6 12.50 -54.59 19.98
N ARG A 7 12.70 -54.12 21.23
CA ARG A 7 11.65 -54.13 22.28
C ARG A 7 12.09 -53.54 23.62
N ALA A 8 11.06 -52.97 24.27
CA ALA A 8 10.85 -52.76 25.70
C ALA A 8 11.48 -51.52 26.35
N ILE A 9 10.63 -50.56 26.75
CA ILE A 9 10.17 -50.40 28.15
C ILE A 9 8.87 -49.56 28.12
N GLU A 10 7.75 -50.22 28.44
CA GLU A 10 6.52 -49.60 28.96
C GLU A 10 6.69 -49.38 30.48
N HIS A 11 6.21 -48.24 31.00
CA HIS A 11 5.33 -48.17 32.19
C HIS A 11 5.02 -46.70 32.56
N GLY A 12 3.73 -46.39 32.73
CA GLY A 12 3.28 -45.44 33.77
C GLY A 12 2.66 -44.11 33.34
N LEU A 13 1.41 -44.14 32.85
CA LEU A 13 0.47 -43.01 32.88
C LEU A 13 -0.17 -42.89 34.29
N PRO A 14 -0.65 -41.70 34.68
CA PRO A 14 -2.11 -41.61 34.84
C PRO A 14 -2.74 -40.33 34.27
N ASN A 15 -3.69 -40.58 33.37
CA ASN A 15 -5.02 -40.01 33.20
C ASN A 15 -5.42 -38.78 34.06
N LYS A 16 -5.79 -37.68 33.39
CA LYS A 16 -6.80 -36.74 33.88
C LYS A 16 -7.72 -36.29 32.74
N LYS A 17 -8.92 -36.88 32.71
CA LYS A 17 -10.13 -36.37 32.05
C LYS A 17 -10.56 -35.06 32.72
N PHE A 18 -10.99 -34.08 31.93
CA PHE A 18 -11.94 -33.07 32.42
C PHE A 18 -13.09 -32.94 31.43
N SER A 19 -14.29 -33.24 31.93
CA SER A 19 -15.55 -33.35 31.21
C SER A 19 -16.12 -32.00 30.79
N SER A 20 -16.75 -32.01 29.63
CA SER A 20 -17.86 -31.15 29.25
C SER A 20 -19.11 -31.49 30.07
N GLU A 21 -19.76 -30.51 30.71
CA GLU A 21 -21.20 -30.58 30.97
C GLU A 21 -21.85 -29.20 31.14
N LYS A 22 -22.87 -28.98 30.29
CA LYS A 22 -24.18 -28.34 30.53
C LYS A 22 -24.27 -27.10 31.43
N PHE A 23 -24.78 -26.02 30.84
CA PHE A 23 -25.88 -25.25 31.44
C PHE A 23 -27.02 -25.08 30.44
N SER A 24 -28.20 -25.45 30.89
CA SER A 24 -29.47 -25.58 30.17
C SER A 24 -30.33 -24.32 30.28
N ASN A 25 -31.13 -24.13 29.23
CA ASN A 25 -32.34 -23.32 29.10
C ASN A 25 -33.23 -23.21 30.35
N VAL A 26 -33.73 -21.99 30.63
CA VAL A 26 -35.06 -21.56 31.15
C VAL A 26 -35.09 -20.02 30.86
N ASP A 27 -36.07 -19.33 30.25
CA ASP A 27 -37.52 -19.51 30.19
C ASP A 27 -38.14 -18.85 28.94
N LYS A 28 -39.38 -19.29 28.65
CA LYS A 28 -40.20 -18.97 27.48
C LYS A 28 -41.22 -17.84 27.73
N ASP A 29 -41.61 -17.22 26.62
CA ASP A 29 -42.93 -16.68 26.28
C ASP A 29 -43.54 -15.51 27.09
N LYS A 30 -43.65 -14.36 26.41
CA LYS A 30 -44.96 -13.69 26.26
C LYS A 30 -45.01 -12.77 25.02
N LEU A 31 -45.97 -13.11 24.15
CA LEU A 31 -46.54 -12.30 23.08
C LEU A 31 -46.81 -10.85 23.51
N LEU A 32 -46.56 -9.88 22.62
CA LEU A 32 -47.65 -9.16 21.92
C LEU A 32 -47.11 -8.09 20.95
N VAL A 33 -47.71 -8.10 19.76
CA VAL A 33 -47.64 -7.13 18.68
C VAL A 33 -48.07 -5.73 19.16
N LYS A 34 -47.28 -4.68 18.88
CA LYS A 34 -47.81 -3.34 18.56
C LYS A 34 -46.78 -2.48 17.83
N ASN A 35 -47.23 -1.92 16.70
CA ASN A 35 -46.52 -0.97 15.86
C ASN A 35 -46.26 0.39 16.55
N SER A 36 -45.32 1.14 15.96
CA SER A 36 -45.13 2.61 15.99
C SER A 36 -44.65 3.27 17.30
N CYS A 37 -43.42 3.79 17.29
CA CYS A 37 -43.09 5.23 17.21
C CYS A 37 -41.63 5.52 17.61
N LEU A 38 -41.01 6.45 16.87
CA LEU A 38 -39.69 7.08 17.07
C LEU A 38 -39.49 7.70 18.48
N PRO A 39 -38.22 7.93 18.90
CA PRO A 39 -37.91 9.10 19.71
C PRO A 39 -36.84 10.04 19.10
N LYS A 40 -37.11 11.33 19.31
CA LYS A 40 -36.24 12.53 19.22
C LYS A 40 -34.99 12.40 20.11
N TYR A 41 -33.88 13.03 19.69
CA TYR A 41 -32.88 13.60 20.61
C TYR A 41 -32.44 15.01 20.17
N GLU A 42 -33.04 15.96 20.88
CA GLU A 42 -32.50 17.13 21.59
C GLU A 42 -31.13 17.76 21.22
N SER A 43 -31.23 19.06 20.97
CA SER A 43 -30.18 20.08 20.91
C SER A 43 -29.71 20.50 22.30
N GLN A 44 -28.38 20.60 22.52
CA GLN A 44 -27.82 21.40 23.60
C GLN A 44 -26.76 22.38 23.09
N SER A 45 -27.00 23.63 23.42
CA SER A 45 -26.19 24.83 23.29
C SER A 45 -25.00 24.85 24.25
N THR A 46 -23.91 25.49 23.85
CA THR A 46 -23.00 26.14 24.82
C THR A 46 -22.39 27.40 24.20
N ILE A 47 -22.49 28.50 24.96
CA ILE A 47 -21.98 29.85 24.69
C ILE A 47 -20.62 30.01 25.38
N VAL A 48 -19.77 30.90 24.84
CA VAL A 48 -18.81 31.86 25.47
C VAL A 48 -17.61 32.03 24.52
N GLY A 49 -17.48 33.14 23.76
CA GLY A 49 -16.81 34.42 24.12
C GLY A 49 -15.36 34.41 23.58
N LYS A 50 -14.72 35.42 22.96
CA LYS A 50 -14.86 36.90 22.85
C LYS A 50 -13.83 37.40 21.80
N SER A 51 -13.98 38.66 21.35
CA SER A 51 -12.92 39.56 20.79
C SER A 51 -12.54 39.36 19.29
N LYS A 52 -12.38 40.35 18.40
CA LYS A 52 -12.12 41.79 18.49
C LYS A 52 -12.46 42.49 17.15
N ILE A 53 -12.73 43.78 17.24
CA ILE A 53 -13.01 44.80 16.20
C ILE A 53 -11.80 45.05 15.28
N ASN A 54 -12.04 45.39 13.99
CA ASN A 54 -11.36 46.40 13.14
C ASN A 54 -11.78 46.16 11.66
N ASP A 55 -12.61 47.01 11.05
CA ASP A 55 -12.33 48.28 10.34
C ASP A 55 -11.79 48.15 8.90
N LYS A 56 -12.63 48.62 7.96
CA LYS A 56 -12.40 49.33 6.68
C LYS A 56 -11.59 48.74 5.51
N LEU A 57 -12.04 49.22 4.33
CA LEU A 57 -11.47 49.18 2.96
C LEU A 57 -11.79 47.91 2.14
N SER A 58 -12.33 47.94 0.91
CA SER A 58 -12.42 49.02 -0.08
C SER A 58 -13.54 48.75 -1.09
N SER A 59 -14.16 49.85 -1.52
CA SER A 59 -15.18 50.02 -2.55
C SER A 59 -14.69 49.78 -3.98
N LYS A 60 -15.61 49.36 -4.87
CA LYS A 60 -15.82 49.92 -6.22
C LYS A 60 -17.16 49.39 -6.77
N THR A 61 -18.27 50.12 -6.61
CA THR A 61 -18.82 51.15 -7.52
C THR A 61 -19.36 50.58 -8.83
N ASN A 62 -20.70 50.54 -8.96
CA ASN A 62 -21.36 51.23 -10.06
C ASN A 62 -22.78 51.65 -9.69
N ARG A 63 -23.12 52.84 -10.19
CA ARG A 63 -24.13 53.81 -9.76
C ARG A 63 -25.18 53.95 -10.86
N ARG A 64 -26.47 54.10 -10.49
CA ARG A 64 -27.55 54.91 -11.12
C ARG A 64 -28.87 54.56 -10.38
N GLU A 65 -29.33 55.34 -9.41
CA GLU A 65 -30.25 56.51 -9.54
C GLU A 65 -31.58 56.21 -10.26
N ASN A 66 -32.69 56.03 -9.52
CA ASN A 66 -33.67 57.11 -9.24
C ASN A 66 -34.93 56.62 -8.50
N ASP A 67 -35.28 57.40 -7.47
CA ASP A 67 -36.59 57.87 -7.01
C ASP A 67 -37.74 56.97 -6.50
N LYS A 68 -38.10 57.33 -5.25
CA LYS A 68 -39.37 57.23 -4.49
C LYS A 68 -40.64 56.87 -5.28
N PHE A 69 -41.39 55.88 -4.77
CA PHE A 69 -42.83 56.02 -4.57
C PHE A 69 -43.35 55.09 -3.46
N ASN A 70 -43.97 55.69 -2.44
CA ASN A 70 -44.78 54.99 -1.44
C ASN A 70 -46.07 54.50 -2.12
N GLY A 71 -46.44 53.24 -1.92
CA GLY A 71 -47.74 52.75 -2.37
C GLY A 71 -47.98 51.31 -1.96
N LYS A 72 -48.79 51.10 -0.92
CA LYS A 72 -49.47 49.83 -0.66
C LYS A 72 -50.24 49.43 -1.93
N GLN A 73 -49.83 48.35 -2.58
CA GLN A 73 -50.70 47.63 -3.51
C GLN A 73 -50.57 46.14 -3.23
N ASN A 74 -51.68 45.58 -2.72
CA ASN A 74 -51.93 44.16 -2.68
C ASN A 74 -52.03 43.64 -4.11
N TYR A 75 -51.06 42.85 -4.56
CA TYR A 75 -51.20 42.04 -5.76
C TYR A 75 -51.74 40.66 -5.35
N PRO A 76 -52.81 40.15 -5.99
CA PRO A 76 -53.23 38.77 -5.77
C PRO A 76 -52.13 37.85 -6.30
N VAL A 77 -51.57 37.00 -5.44
CA VAL A 77 -50.75 35.87 -5.91
C VAL A 77 -51.68 34.94 -6.67
N LYS A 78 -51.74 35.11 -7.99
CA LYS A 78 -52.38 34.17 -8.90
C LYS A 78 -51.50 32.92 -8.92
N CYS A 79 -51.76 31.99 -8.00
CA CYS A 79 -51.21 30.65 -8.04
C CYS A 79 -51.82 29.89 -9.23
N THR A 80 -51.37 30.19 -10.44
CA THR A 80 -51.39 29.19 -11.52
C THR A 80 -50.06 28.46 -11.51
N ARG A 81 -49.93 27.54 -10.56
CA ARG A 81 -49.12 26.34 -10.73
C ARG A 81 -50.05 25.19 -10.42
N SER A 82 -50.48 24.50 -11.46
CA SER A 82 -50.93 23.12 -11.36
C SER A 82 -49.96 22.39 -10.43
N LEU A 83 -50.49 21.76 -9.36
CA LEU A 83 -49.69 20.86 -8.55
C LEU A 83 -49.06 19.85 -9.51
N PRO A 84 -47.72 19.68 -9.54
CA PRO A 84 -47.15 18.59 -10.30
C PRO A 84 -47.77 17.30 -9.79
N SER A 85 -48.14 16.42 -10.73
CA SER A 85 -48.71 15.13 -10.37
C SER A 85 -47.72 14.38 -9.47
N ILE A 86 -48.20 13.48 -8.60
CA ILE A 86 -47.32 12.69 -7.72
C ILE A 86 -46.25 11.93 -8.54
N LEU A 87 -46.57 11.57 -9.79
CA LEU A 87 -45.66 10.98 -10.78
C LEU A 87 -44.52 11.93 -11.23
N ASP A 88 -44.79 13.23 -11.34
CA ASP A 88 -43.78 14.22 -11.73
C ASP A 88 -42.77 14.46 -10.60
N ILE A 89 -43.21 14.39 -9.35
CA ILE A 89 -42.32 14.52 -8.18
C ILE A 89 -41.45 13.27 -8.01
N SER A 90 -42.00 12.07 -8.21
CA SER A 90 -41.23 10.82 -8.10
C SER A 90 -40.16 10.72 -9.18
N SER A 91 -40.49 11.06 -10.43
CA SER A 91 -39.53 11.07 -11.54
C SER A 91 -38.46 12.15 -11.39
N LEU A 92 -38.78 13.33 -10.86
CA LEU A 92 -37.78 14.36 -10.57
C LEU A 92 -36.81 13.91 -9.46
N ASN A 93 -37.31 13.24 -8.42
CA ASN A 93 -36.49 12.71 -7.32
C ASN A 93 -35.56 11.59 -7.80
N GLU A 94 -36.04 10.68 -8.65
CA GLU A 94 -35.22 9.61 -9.24
C GLU A 94 -34.08 10.17 -10.11
N ASN A 95 -34.38 11.17 -10.95
CA ASN A 95 -33.38 11.86 -11.77
C ASN A 95 -32.34 12.62 -10.92
N LEU A 96 -32.76 13.25 -9.82
CA LEU A 96 -31.86 13.93 -8.89
C LEU A 96 -30.95 12.92 -8.17
N ASN A 97 -31.50 11.81 -7.70
CA ASN A 97 -30.74 10.74 -7.07
C ASN A 97 -29.74 10.10 -8.04
N ALA A 98 -30.13 9.85 -9.29
CA ALA A 98 -29.22 9.37 -10.32
C ALA A 98 -28.06 10.36 -10.58
N LYS A 99 -28.35 11.67 -10.62
CA LYS A 99 -27.33 12.70 -10.81
C LYS A 99 -26.37 12.81 -9.62
N ILE A 100 -26.88 12.80 -8.39
CA ILE A 100 -26.07 12.83 -7.15
C ILE A 100 -25.21 11.56 -7.06
N ASN A 101 -25.79 10.40 -7.36
CA ASN A 101 -25.08 9.13 -7.37
C ASN A 101 -23.96 9.18 -8.42
N ASN A 102 -24.25 9.60 -9.64
CA ASN A 102 -23.24 9.73 -10.69
C ASN A 102 -22.12 10.69 -10.28
N GLU A 103 -22.42 11.88 -9.75
CA GLU A 103 -21.41 12.84 -9.29
C GLU A 103 -20.54 12.28 -8.15
N TYR A 104 -21.15 11.55 -7.22
CA TYR A 104 -20.45 10.84 -6.16
C TYR A 104 -19.55 9.72 -6.70
N TYR A 105 -20.04 8.91 -7.64
CA TYR A 105 -19.26 7.87 -8.32
C TYR A 105 -18.08 8.46 -9.09
N PHE A 106 -18.29 9.54 -9.86
CA PHE A 106 -17.23 10.23 -10.59
C PHE A 106 -16.17 10.78 -9.64
N LYS A 107 -16.58 11.51 -8.58
CA LYS A 107 -15.65 12.07 -7.60
C LYS A 107 -14.80 11.00 -6.91
N ASN A 108 -15.40 9.87 -6.55
CA ASN A 108 -14.68 8.76 -5.94
C ASN A 108 -13.70 8.11 -6.92
N ASN A 109 -14.07 7.95 -8.18
CA ASN A 109 -13.18 7.42 -9.21
C ASN A 109 -11.97 8.34 -9.45
N PHE A 110 -12.20 9.66 -9.56
CA PHE A 110 -11.11 10.63 -9.70
C PHE A 110 -10.18 10.66 -8.47
N ALA A 111 -10.73 10.56 -7.25
CA ALA A 111 -9.93 10.52 -6.03
C ALA A 111 -9.04 9.26 -5.97
N ARG A 112 -9.58 8.10 -6.36
CA ARG A 112 -8.85 6.83 -6.43
C ARG A 112 -7.75 6.86 -7.48
N GLU A 113 -8.05 7.34 -8.68
CA GLU A 113 -7.08 7.46 -9.77
C GLU A 113 -5.93 8.38 -9.36
N LYS A 114 -6.22 9.53 -8.75
CA LYS A 114 -5.20 10.47 -8.26
C LYS A 114 -4.28 9.83 -7.21
N PHE A 115 -4.82 9.03 -6.30
CA PHE A 115 -4.02 8.30 -5.32
C PHE A 115 -3.05 7.33 -6.00
N ILE A 116 -3.56 6.49 -6.90
CA ILE A 116 -2.78 5.50 -7.63
C ILE A 116 -1.67 6.17 -8.44
N LEU A 117 -1.99 7.24 -9.16
CA LEU A 117 -1.02 8.01 -9.93
C LEU A 117 0.06 8.62 -9.03
N ASN A 118 -0.28 9.07 -7.83
CA ASN A 118 0.73 9.60 -6.90
C ASN A 118 1.69 8.52 -6.41
N VAL A 119 1.18 7.34 -6.04
CA VAL A 119 2.03 6.20 -5.60
C VAL A 119 2.97 5.77 -6.73
N LEU A 120 2.42 5.57 -7.94
CA LEU A 120 3.20 5.15 -9.11
C LEU A 120 4.24 6.20 -9.52
N LYS A 121 3.91 7.50 -9.49
CA LYS A 121 4.87 8.57 -9.76
C LYS A 121 6.06 8.53 -8.80
N VAL A 122 5.82 8.31 -7.50
CA VAL A 122 6.90 8.20 -6.52
C VAL A 122 7.74 6.94 -6.78
N VAL A 123 7.12 5.79 -7.05
CA VAL A 123 7.86 4.55 -7.39
C VAL A 123 8.74 4.74 -8.62
N ILE A 124 8.20 5.33 -9.70
CA ILE A 124 8.97 5.62 -10.92
C ILE A 124 10.16 6.52 -10.58
N SER A 125 9.96 7.57 -9.77
CA SER A 125 11.06 8.44 -9.35
C SER A 125 12.15 7.70 -8.56
N MET A 126 11.77 6.77 -7.67
CA MET A 126 12.72 5.96 -6.90
C MET A 126 13.51 5.02 -7.83
N LEU A 127 12.86 4.40 -8.81
CA LEU A 127 13.50 3.56 -9.81
C LEU A 127 14.48 4.35 -10.68
N THR A 128 14.12 5.57 -11.11
CA THR A 128 15.04 6.44 -11.86
C THR A 128 16.28 6.79 -11.05
N ILE A 129 16.13 7.11 -9.76
CA ILE A 129 17.27 7.37 -8.86
C ILE A 129 18.19 6.15 -8.80
N ILE A 130 17.66 4.94 -8.60
CA ILE A 130 18.48 3.73 -8.57
C ILE A 130 19.19 3.49 -9.90
N LEU A 131 18.50 3.64 -11.03
CA LEU A 131 19.11 3.50 -12.35
C LEU A 131 20.27 4.47 -12.53
N THR A 132 20.15 5.71 -12.04
CA THR A 132 21.27 6.65 -12.09
C THR A 132 22.46 6.18 -11.23
N ILE A 133 22.21 5.69 -10.01
CA ILE A 133 23.28 5.19 -9.12
C ILE A 133 23.94 3.94 -9.73
N ILE A 134 23.17 3.02 -10.33
CA ILE A 134 23.71 1.85 -11.04
C ILE A 134 24.51 2.28 -12.27
N ALA A 135 24.07 3.30 -13.01
CA ALA A 135 24.81 3.80 -14.16
C ALA A 135 26.21 4.31 -13.78
N LEU A 136 26.39 4.90 -12.59
CA LEU A 136 27.72 5.30 -12.10
C LEU A 136 28.69 4.11 -12.04
N THR A 137 28.21 2.89 -11.75
CA THR A 137 29.06 1.69 -11.66
C THR A 137 29.67 1.23 -12.99
N TYR A 138 29.23 1.79 -14.13
CA TYR A 138 29.82 1.52 -15.43
C TYR A 138 31.11 2.30 -15.67
N ILE A 139 31.40 3.31 -14.86
CA ILE A 139 32.65 4.05 -14.97
C ILE A 139 33.81 3.08 -14.72
N PRO A 140 34.76 2.91 -15.67
CA PRO A 140 35.80 1.89 -15.60
C PRO A 140 36.68 2.04 -14.35
N PHE A 141 36.88 3.27 -13.90
CA PHE A 141 37.60 3.59 -12.66
C PHE A 141 37.02 2.87 -11.42
N ILE A 142 35.69 2.82 -11.28
CA ILE A 142 35.02 2.19 -10.14
C ILE A 142 35.23 0.67 -10.16
N ARG A 143 35.13 0.05 -11.34
CA ARG A 143 35.35 -1.38 -11.52
C ARG A 143 36.81 -1.78 -11.33
N GLN A 144 37.75 -0.95 -11.78
CA GLN A 144 39.18 -1.20 -11.60
C GLN A 144 39.58 -1.11 -10.13
N TRP A 145 39.05 -0.14 -9.39
CA TRP A 145 39.28 -0.02 -7.95
C TRP A 145 38.75 -1.23 -7.15
N PHE A 146 37.65 -1.82 -7.61
CA PHE A 146 37.07 -3.05 -7.04
C PHE A 146 37.93 -4.30 -7.27
N TYR A 147 38.64 -4.40 -8.40
CA TYR A 147 39.43 -5.59 -8.75
C TYR A 147 40.67 -5.79 -7.86
N ASN A 148 41.07 -4.74 -7.11
CA ASN A 148 42.18 -4.82 -6.16
C ASN A 148 41.80 -5.71 -4.96
N GLN A 149 42.57 -6.79 -4.75
CA GLN A 149 42.33 -7.81 -3.72
C GLN A 149 42.30 -7.24 -2.29
N GLU A 150 43.10 -6.22 -2.00
CA GLU A 150 43.14 -5.55 -0.68
C GLU A 150 41.83 -4.78 -0.39
N ASN A 151 41.26 -4.16 -1.42
CA ASN A 151 40.02 -3.40 -1.32
C ASN A 151 38.79 -4.30 -1.19
N ARG A 152 38.89 -5.57 -1.61
CA ARG A 152 37.78 -6.52 -1.59
C ARG A 152 37.22 -6.76 -0.18
N LYS A 153 38.07 -6.79 0.85
CA LYS A 153 37.62 -6.94 2.25
C LYS A 153 36.77 -5.74 2.70
N TYR A 154 37.25 -4.52 2.44
CA TYR A 154 36.53 -3.29 2.74
C TYR A 154 35.21 -3.20 1.97
N PHE A 155 35.18 -3.73 0.75
CA PHE A 155 33.99 -3.78 -0.07
C PHE A 155 32.89 -4.69 0.51
N PHE A 156 33.22 -5.92 0.89
CA PHE A 156 32.26 -6.82 1.56
C PHE A 156 31.76 -6.22 2.88
N ALA A 157 32.65 -5.58 3.65
CA ALA A 157 32.26 -4.88 4.87
C ALA A 157 31.29 -3.72 4.59
N ALA A 158 31.55 -2.93 3.55
CA ALA A 158 30.65 -1.84 3.12
C ALA A 158 29.28 -2.37 2.65
N LEU A 159 29.26 -3.47 1.89
CA LEU A 159 28.01 -4.10 1.45
C LEU A 159 27.17 -4.58 2.63
N CYS A 160 27.77 -5.30 3.57
CA CYS A 160 27.09 -5.75 4.79
C CYS A 160 26.60 -4.55 5.64
N GLY A 161 27.43 -3.51 5.79
CA GLY A 161 27.07 -2.30 6.54
C GLY A 161 25.88 -1.56 5.94
N ILE A 162 25.87 -1.37 4.61
CA ILE A 162 24.77 -0.71 3.90
C ILE A 162 23.50 -1.58 3.94
N PHE A 163 23.63 -2.90 3.83
CA PHE A 163 22.49 -3.82 3.97
C PHE A 163 21.83 -3.71 5.35
N ILE A 164 22.63 -3.74 6.43
CA ILE A 164 22.11 -3.60 7.80
C ILE A 164 21.45 -2.23 7.98
N LEU A 165 22.10 -1.16 7.50
CA LEU A 165 21.54 0.19 7.56
C LEU A 165 20.18 0.26 6.86
N TRP A 166 20.10 -0.26 5.64
CA TRP A 166 18.84 -0.34 4.88
C TRP A 166 17.77 -1.14 5.64
N ALA A 167 18.12 -2.32 6.17
CA ALA A 167 17.18 -3.17 6.91
C ALA A 167 16.61 -2.46 8.14
N VAL A 168 17.44 -1.73 8.89
CA VAL A 168 17.00 -0.92 10.04
C VAL A 168 16.00 0.17 9.61
N ILE A 169 16.30 0.89 8.53
CA ILE A 169 15.41 1.95 8.00
C ILE A 169 14.09 1.34 7.50
N TYR A 170 14.15 0.20 6.83
CA TYR A 170 12.98 -0.51 6.31
C TYR A 170 12.07 -0.99 7.44
N VAL A 171 12.64 -1.66 8.45
CA VAL A 171 11.92 -2.08 9.67
C VAL A 171 11.32 -0.88 10.38
N PHE A 172 12.08 0.19 10.60
CA PHE A 172 11.59 1.44 11.18
C PHE A 172 10.37 1.99 10.42
N THR A 173 10.42 1.96 9.09
CA THR A 173 9.33 2.41 8.21
C THR A 173 8.07 1.54 8.36
N ILE A 174 8.23 0.22 8.49
CA ILE A 174 7.11 -0.70 8.70
C ILE A 174 6.45 -0.40 10.04
N PHE A 175 7.21 -0.45 11.13
CA PHE A 175 6.66 -0.42 12.49
C PHE A 175 6.16 0.96 12.92
N LEU A 176 6.79 2.05 12.49
CA LEU A 176 6.48 3.39 13.00
C LEU A 176 5.48 4.14 12.14
N LYS A 177 4.21 4.13 12.59
CA LYS A 177 3.10 4.81 11.91
C LYS A 177 3.18 6.34 12.00
N THR A 178 3.70 6.89 13.08
CA THR A 178 3.74 8.35 13.34
C THR A 178 4.70 9.12 12.42
N PRO A 179 6.00 8.78 12.33
CA PRO A 179 6.93 9.47 11.43
C PRO A 179 6.53 9.31 9.96
N ARG A 180 6.02 8.14 9.58
CA ARG A 180 5.54 7.84 8.23
C ARG A 180 4.36 8.70 7.78
N ARG A 181 3.56 9.21 8.72
CA ARG A 181 2.33 9.97 8.43
C ARG A 181 2.50 11.49 8.49
N LYS A 182 3.64 11.98 8.95
CA LYS A 182 3.89 13.42 9.11
C LYS A 182 4.90 13.89 8.06
N TYR A 183 4.50 14.90 7.29
CA TYR A 183 5.45 15.70 6.53
C TYR A 183 6.36 16.46 7.52
N PRO A 184 7.68 16.56 7.29
CA PRO A 184 8.47 16.08 6.13
C PRO A 184 9.08 14.69 6.28
N CYS A 185 8.91 14.04 7.44
CA CYS A 185 9.59 12.79 7.79
C CYS A 185 9.29 11.63 6.81
N ASN A 186 8.07 11.60 6.26
CA ASN A 186 7.68 10.63 5.24
C ASN A 186 8.57 10.68 3.97
N MET A 187 8.90 11.87 3.47
CA MET A 187 9.75 12.05 2.30
C MET A 187 11.20 11.68 2.58
N ILE A 188 11.68 11.98 3.78
CA ILE A 188 13.03 11.60 4.24
C ILE A 188 13.16 10.07 4.27
N LEU A 189 12.14 9.37 4.79
CA LEU A 189 12.12 7.90 4.81
C LEU A 189 12.17 7.29 3.41
N VAL A 190 11.39 7.84 2.46
CA VAL A 190 11.42 7.42 1.05
C VAL A 190 12.82 7.61 0.47
N LEU A 191 13.40 8.81 0.63
CA LEU A 191 14.69 9.14 0.06
C LEU A 191 15.81 8.27 0.65
N LEU A 192 15.84 8.11 1.97
CA LEU A 192 16.85 7.33 2.65
C LEU A 192 16.76 5.84 2.27
N ASN A 193 15.54 5.29 2.21
CA ASN A 193 15.34 3.91 1.75
C ASN A 193 15.79 3.74 0.28
N THR A 194 15.47 4.70 -0.59
CA THR A 194 15.89 4.70 -2.01
C THR A 194 17.40 4.74 -2.14
N LEU A 195 18.07 5.64 -1.43
CA LEU A 195 19.51 5.79 -1.50
C LEU A 195 20.22 4.55 -0.95
N CYS A 196 19.83 4.07 0.23
CA CYS A 196 20.47 2.91 0.84
C CYS A 196 20.33 1.65 -0.05
N ILE A 197 19.12 1.35 -0.52
CA ILE A 197 18.92 0.17 -1.38
C ILE A 197 19.51 0.39 -2.78
N GLY A 198 19.52 1.63 -3.29
CA GLY A 198 20.17 1.98 -4.56
C GLY A 198 21.69 1.80 -4.53
N PHE A 199 22.35 2.27 -3.47
CA PHE A 199 23.78 2.00 -3.26
C PHE A 199 24.05 0.51 -3.06
N LEU A 200 23.20 -0.19 -2.31
CA LEU A 200 23.32 -1.64 -2.14
C LEU A 200 23.24 -2.37 -3.48
N SER A 201 22.24 -2.06 -4.32
CA SER A 201 22.08 -2.65 -5.65
C SER A 201 23.24 -2.28 -6.58
N ALA A 202 23.74 -1.05 -6.53
CA ALA A 202 24.90 -0.64 -7.31
C ALA A 202 26.16 -1.43 -6.92
N LEU A 203 26.46 -1.56 -5.63
CA LEU A 203 27.56 -2.41 -5.16
C LEU A 203 27.33 -3.88 -5.56
N PHE A 204 26.10 -4.35 -5.51
CA PHE A 204 25.77 -5.70 -5.93
C PHE A 204 26.08 -5.91 -7.42
N THR A 205 25.74 -4.97 -8.30
CA THR A 205 26.02 -5.06 -9.74
C THR A 205 27.50 -5.10 -10.10
N LEU A 206 28.40 -4.69 -9.21
CA LEU A 206 29.85 -4.77 -9.43
C LEU A 206 30.37 -6.22 -9.38
N TYR A 207 29.66 -7.15 -8.73
CA TYR A 207 30.02 -8.58 -8.76
C TYR A 207 29.72 -9.26 -10.09
N PHE A 208 28.89 -8.63 -10.93
CA PHE A 208 28.39 -9.21 -12.16
C PHE A 208 29.05 -8.56 -13.36
N GLU A 209 29.09 -9.32 -14.45
CA GLU A 209 29.61 -8.87 -15.72
C GLU A 209 28.75 -7.71 -16.24
N SER A 210 29.42 -6.63 -16.68
CA SER A 210 28.75 -5.37 -17.05
C SER A 210 27.76 -5.52 -18.21
N HIS A 211 27.95 -6.51 -19.08
CA HIS A 211 27.09 -6.75 -20.22
C HIS A 211 25.75 -7.43 -19.87
N LEU A 212 25.66 -8.10 -18.71
CA LEU A 212 24.43 -8.77 -18.26
C LEU A 212 23.45 -7.81 -17.59
N ILE A 213 23.97 -6.80 -16.89
CA ILE A 213 23.17 -5.82 -16.14
C ILE A 213 22.06 -5.15 -16.97
N PRO A 214 22.29 -4.62 -18.18
CA PRO A 214 21.24 -3.91 -18.92
C PRO A 214 20.14 -4.86 -19.40
N LEU A 215 20.49 -6.11 -19.75
CA LEU A 215 19.53 -7.15 -20.10
C LEU A 215 18.61 -7.47 -18.92
N ILE A 216 19.19 -7.54 -17.72
CA ILE A 216 18.45 -7.82 -16.49
C ILE A 216 17.50 -6.68 -16.14
N VAL A 217 17.99 -5.43 -16.18
CA VAL A 217 17.16 -4.24 -15.97
C VAL A 217 15.98 -4.23 -16.93
N LEU A 218 16.19 -4.51 -18.22
CA LEU A 218 15.11 -4.59 -19.22
C LEU A 218 14.10 -5.70 -18.89
N GLY A 219 14.59 -6.87 -18.49
CA GLY A 219 13.74 -8.01 -18.11
C GLY A 219 12.82 -7.69 -16.93
N ILE A 220 13.32 -6.99 -15.92
CA ILE A 220 12.52 -6.63 -14.74
C ILE A 220 11.51 -5.54 -15.07
N MET A 221 11.90 -4.55 -15.88
CA MET A 221 10.94 -3.56 -16.37
C MET A 221 9.78 -4.23 -17.12
N LEU A 222 10.07 -5.24 -17.95
CA LEU A 222 9.04 -6.02 -18.62
C LEU A 222 8.15 -6.78 -17.62
N ILE A 223 8.73 -7.46 -16.62
CA ILE A 223 7.98 -8.19 -15.58
C ILE A 223 7.03 -7.23 -14.83
N VAL A 224 7.52 -6.07 -14.40
CA VAL A 224 6.71 -5.08 -13.68
C VAL A 224 5.56 -4.55 -14.55
N ILE A 225 5.81 -4.29 -15.84
CA ILE A 225 4.77 -3.86 -16.79
C ILE A 225 3.72 -4.96 -16.97
N VAL A 226 4.15 -6.20 -17.19
CA VAL A 226 3.25 -7.35 -17.36
C VAL A 226 2.39 -7.55 -16.11
N ILE A 227 2.98 -7.50 -14.92
CA ILE A 227 2.24 -7.58 -13.65
C ILE A 227 1.24 -6.42 -13.56
N GLY A 228 1.63 -5.19 -13.88
CA GLY A 228 0.72 -4.04 -13.90
C GLY A 228 -0.49 -4.23 -14.83
N LEU A 229 -0.27 -4.79 -16.02
CA LEU A 229 -1.35 -5.12 -16.98
C LEU A 229 -2.23 -6.26 -16.48
N LEU A 230 -1.64 -7.32 -15.94
CA LEU A 230 -2.36 -8.44 -15.34
C LEU A 230 -3.25 -7.97 -14.20
N VAL A 231 -2.74 -7.06 -13.37
CA VAL A 231 -3.55 -6.47 -12.30
C VAL A 231 -4.73 -5.70 -12.90
N LYS A 232 -4.61 -5.00 -14.02
CA LYS A 232 -5.78 -4.35 -14.63
C LYS A 232 -6.81 -5.36 -15.16
N CYS A 233 -6.35 -6.48 -15.71
CA CYS A 233 -7.21 -7.49 -16.35
C CYS A 233 -7.94 -8.38 -15.32
N TRP A 234 -7.29 -8.66 -14.18
CA TRP A 234 -7.74 -9.71 -13.27
C TRP A 234 -8.79 -9.22 -12.25
N SER A 235 -10.05 -9.64 -12.34
CA SER A 235 -11.15 -9.14 -11.48
C SER A 235 -11.30 -9.85 -10.12
N ILE A 236 -10.22 -10.30 -9.47
CA ILE A 236 -10.32 -10.84 -8.11
C ILE A 236 -10.39 -9.71 -7.08
N ASP A 237 -11.45 -9.73 -6.27
CA ASP A 237 -11.68 -8.80 -5.16
C ASP A 237 -10.88 -9.21 -3.91
N VAL A 238 -9.59 -8.89 -3.88
CA VAL A 238 -8.77 -9.00 -2.67
C VAL A 238 -8.97 -7.75 -1.80
N THR A 239 -10.17 -7.58 -1.20
CA THR A 239 -10.51 -6.34 -0.48
C THR A 239 -10.95 -6.64 0.94
N ARG A 240 -9.99 -6.94 1.83
CA ARG A 240 -10.25 -7.06 3.28
C ARG A 240 -9.31 -6.14 4.06
N LYS A 241 -9.89 -5.39 5.00
CA LYS A 241 -9.17 -4.41 5.84
C LYS A 241 -8.01 -5.07 6.58
N GLY A 242 -6.84 -4.45 6.56
CA GLY A 242 -5.65 -4.94 7.25
C GLY A 242 -4.88 -6.06 6.53
N VAL A 243 -5.36 -6.54 5.38
CA VAL A 243 -4.65 -7.56 4.61
C VAL A 243 -3.33 -7.04 4.07
N LEU A 244 -3.24 -5.77 3.63
CA LEU A 244 -1.98 -5.22 3.11
C LEU A 244 -0.86 -5.26 4.16
N TRP A 245 -1.14 -4.89 5.40
CA TRP A 245 -0.13 -4.97 6.47
C TRP A 245 0.32 -6.41 6.74
N ASN A 246 -0.63 -7.33 6.87
CA ASN A 246 -0.32 -8.75 7.13
C ASN A 246 0.44 -9.37 5.96
N PHE A 247 0.08 -8.99 4.73
CA PHE A 247 0.69 -9.49 3.51
C PHE A 247 2.10 -8.94 3.30
N THR A 248 2.35 -7.66 3.59
CA THR A 248 3.70 -7.08 3.56
C THR A 248 4.63 -7.78 4.55
N ILE A 249 4.18 -8.04 5.78
CA ILE A 249 4.98 -8.80 6.76
C ILE A 249 5.26 -10.20 6.22
N LEU A 250 4.26 -10.86 5.64
CA LEU A 250 4.43 -12.18 5.05
C LEU A 250 5.43 -12.16 3.87
N SER A 251 5.32 -11.21 2.94
CA SER A 251 6.26 -11.03 1.81
C SER A 251 7.69 -10.83 2.31
N SER A 252 7.87 -9.96 3.32
CA SER A 252 9.17 -9.68 3.94
C SER A 252 9.78 -10.92 4.60
N LEU A 253 8.98 -11.66 5.38
CA LEU A 253 9.42 -12.89 6.05
C LEU A 253 9.79 -13.97 5.03
N THR A 254 8.99 -14.16 3.99
CA THR A 254 9.27 -15.13 2.93
C THR A 254 10.56 -14.75 2.18
N SER A 255 10.78 -13.47 1.89
CA SER A 255 12.01 -13.00 1.24
C SER A 255 13.26 -13.31 2.06
N ILE A 256 13.21 -13.07 3.38
CA ILE A 256 14.31 -13.41 4.30
C ILE A 256 14.53 -14.93 4.35
N LEU A 257 13.46 -15.72 4.44
CA LEU A 257 13.53 -17.17 4.46
C LEU A 257 14.19 -17.72 3.18
N LEU A 258 13.84 -17.19 2.01
CA LEU A 258 14.43 -17.58 0.73
C LEU A 258 15.93 -17.27 0.66
N ILE A 259 16.36 -16.13 1.22
CA ILE A 259 17.79 -15.78 1.31
C ILE A 259 18.53 -16.77 2.22
N ILE A 260 17.98 -17.07 3.39
CA ILE A 260 18.58 -18.05 4.33
C ILE A 260 18.66 -19.43 3.67
N LEU A 261 17.60 -19.85 2.99
CA LEU A 261 17.55 -21.13 2.28
C LEU A 261 18.63 -21.22 1.20
N ASN A 262 18.82 -20.15 0.41
CA ASN A 262 19.87 -20.10 -0.61
C ASN A 262 21.29 -20.18 -0.01
N LEU A 263 21.51 -19.59 1.17
CA LEU A 263 22.79 -19.66 1.88
C LEU A 263 23.05 -21.05 2.47
N LEU A 264 22.03 -21.68 3.06
CA LEU A 264 22.14 -23.03 3.64
C LEU A 264 22.45 -24.09 2.59
N PHE A 265 21.82 -24.01 1.42
CA PHE A 265 21.98 -24.99 0.34
C PHE A 265 23.09 -24.63 -0.65
N ASN A 266 24.07 -23.82 -0.25
CA ASN A 266 25.12 -23.32 -1.14
C ASN A 266 26.05 -24.39 -1.75
N GLY A 267 25.97 -25.64 -1.29
CA GLY A 267 26.74 -26.76 -1.83
C GLY A 267 26.08 -27.51 -2.99
N MET A 268 24.78 -27.32 -3.26
CA MET A 268 24.03 -28.11 -4.25
C MET A 268 23.42 -27.25 -5.36
N SER A 269 24.10 -27.17 -6.50
CA SER A 269 23.74 -26.27 -7.59
C SER A 269 22.31 -26.44 -8.14
N TRP A 270 21.83 -27.68 -8.26
CA TRP A 270 20.50 -27.97 -8.79
C TRP A 270 19.39 -27.49 -7.84
N LEU A 271 19.53 -27.72 -6.53
CA LEU A 271 18.58 -27.23 -5.52
C LEU A 271 18.55 -25.72 -5.47
N GLN A 272 19.71 -25.05 -5.54
CA GLN A 272 19.77 -23.60 -5.54
C GLN A 272 19.04 -22.98 -6.73
N ASN A 273 19.19 -23.56 -7.93
CA ASN A 273 18.48 -23.08 -9.11
C ASN A 273 16.96 -23.19 -8.94
N ILE A 274 16.47 -24.29 -8.36
CA ILE A 274 15.04 -24.47 -8.04
C ILE A 274 14.58 -23.44 -7.00
N ILE A 275 15.37 -23.21 -5.95
CA ILE A 275 15.07 -22.23 -4.90
C ILE A 275 14.99 -20.81 -5.49
N LEU A 276 15.95 -20.43 -6.33
CA LEU A 276 16.00 -19.12 -6.98
C LEU A 276 14.81 -18.93 -7.94
N PHE A 277 14.47 -19.95 -8.73
CA PHE A 277 13.31 -19.90 -9.61
C PHE A 277 12.00 -19.78 -8.82
N ALA A 278 11.84 -20.58 -7.76
CA ALA A 278 10.70 -20.49 -6.86
C ALA A 278 10.62 -19.13 -6.17
N ALA A 279 11.76 -18.54 -5.79
CA ALA A 279 11.83 -17.20 -5.23
C ALA A 279 11.33 -16.14 -6.23
N ILE A 280 11.79 -16.17 -7.48
CA ILE A 280 11.33 -15.23 -8.52
C ILE A 280 9.80 -15.32 -8.69
N LEU A 281 9.25 -16.53 -8.76
CA LEU A 281 7.81 -16.74 -8.88
C LEU A 281 7.03 -16.24 -7.65
N LEU A 282 7.51 -16.56 -6.44
CA LEU A 282 6.87 -16.13 -5.19
C LEU A 282 6.89 -14.62 -5.05
N LEU A 283 8.03 -13.97 -5.25
CA LEU A 283 8.12 -12.50 -5.19
C LEU A 283 7.30 -11.82 -6.28
N SER A 284 7.20 -12.39 -7.48
CA SER A 284 6.32 -11.86 -8.53
C SER A 284 4.84 -11.96 -8.14
N MET A 285 4.44 -13.05 -7.46
CA MET A 285 3.10 -13.20 -6.90
C MET A 285 2.84 -12.21 -5.76
N TYR A 286 3.82 -11.99 -4.87
CA TYR A 286 3.72 -10.96 -3.82
C TYR A 286 3.51 -9.58 -4.44
N LEU A 287 4.35 -9.19 -5.42
CA LEU A 287 4.21 -7.91 -6.14
C LEU A 287 2.83 -7.76 -6.79
N PHE A 288 2.30 -8.83 -7.41
CA PHE A 288 0.96 -8.82 -8.00
C PHE A 288 -0.13 -8.54 -6.96
N VAL A 289 -0.09 -9.23 -5.81
CA VAL A 289 -1.09 -9.07 -4.74
C VAL A 289 -0.96 -7.70 -4.06
N GLU A 290 0.25 -7.22 -3.83
CA GLU A 290 0.46 -5.88 -3.26
C GLU A 290 -0.03 -4.79 -4.20
N LEU A 291 0.31 -4.88 -5.49
CA LEU A 291 -0.19 -3.94 -6.49
C LEU A 291 -1.73 -4.00 -6.58
N LYS A 292 -2.31 -5.20 -6.51
CA LYS A 292 -3.77 -5.38 -6.41
C LYS A 292 -4.37 -4.65 -5.24
N LEU A 293 -3.81 -4.84 -4.05
CA LEU A 293 -4.28 -4.21 -2.82
C LEU A 293 -4.18 -2.68 -2.92
N ILE A 294 -3.11 -2.15 -3.52
CA ILE A 294 -2.93 -0.72 -3.75
C ILE A 294 -3.98 -0.15 -4.71
N LEU A 295 -4.35 -0.87 -5.77
CA LEU A 295 -5.37 -0.42 -6.74
C LEU A 295 -6.82 -0.59 -6.25
N ASN A 296 -7.09 -1.67 -5.49
CA ASN A 296 -8.43 -2.04 -5.03
C ASN A 296 -8.82 -1.47 -3.66
N ASP A 297 -7.96 -0.72 -2.97
CA ASP A 297 -8.34 -0.12 -1.69
C ASP A 297 -9.31 1.07 -1.90
N VAL A 298 -10.61 0.75 -1.94
CA VAL A 298 -11.73 1.68 -2.22
C VAL A 298 -12.06 2.61 -1.04
N ARG A 299 -11.68 2.26 0.20
CA ARG A 299 -12.08 3.04 1.41
C ARG A 299 -11.02 4.00 1.91
N ASN A 300 -10.02 4.16 1.09
CA ASN A 300 -8.88 4.93 1.36
C ASN A 300 -9.21 6.36 0.92
N GLU A 301 -10.10 7.01 1.69
CA GLU A 301 -10.00 8.43 2.00
C GLU A 301 -8.66 8.62 2.74
N ILE A 302 -7.56 8.47 1.99
CA ILE A 302 -6.24 8.23 2.55
C ILE A 302 -5.75 9.51 3.21
N LYS A 303 -5.53 9.40 4.52
CA LYS A 303 -4.63 10.30 5.23
C LYS A 303 -3.31 10.35 4.44
N PRO A 304 -2.76 11.53 4.11
CA PRO A 304 -1.62 11.73 3.19
C PRO A 304 -0.29 11.00 3.50
N GLY A 305 -0.27 10.04 4.42
CA GLY A 305 0.89 9.22 4.82
C GLY A 305 0.82 7.73 4.48
N GLU A 306 -0.25 7.19 3.90
CA GLU A 306 -0.31 5.75 3.56
C GLU A 306 0.25 5.45 2.16
N ASN A 307 0.24 6.44 1.26
CA ASN A 307 0.86 6.37 -0.07
C ASN A 307 2.35 6.01 0.04
N VAL A 308 3.07 6.68 0.93
CA VAL A 308 4.51 6.52 1.12
C VAL A 308 4.85 5.10 1.57
N PHE A 309 4.03 4.53 2.45
CA PHE A 309 4.23 3.15 2.90
C PHE A 309 4.10 2.17 1.74
N ALA A 310 2.99 2.27 1.00
CA ALA A 310 2.73 1.43 -0.16
C ALA A 310 3.83 1.56 -1.22
N THR A 311 4.30 2.78 -1.48
CA THR A 311 5.43 3.04 -2.38
C THR A 311 6.70 2.31 -1.92
N ILE A 312 7.08 2.44 -0.64
CA ILE A 312 8.32 1.83 -0.13
C ILE A 312 8.27 0.31 -0.22
N ILE A 313 7.13 -0.30 0.11
CA ILE A 313 6.95 -1.75 0.02
C ILE A 313 7.05 -2.20 -1.43
N LEU A 314 6.22 -1.64 -2.32
CA LEU A 314 6.18 -2.03 -3.73
C LEU A 314 7.55 -1.86 -4.41
N PHE A 315 8.24 -0.77 -4.11
CA PHE A 315 9.59 -0.53 -4.60
C PHE A 315 10.59 -1.57 -4.09
N THR A 316 10.53 -1.91 -2.80
CA THR A 316 11.41 -2.91 -2.19
C THR A 316 11.21 -4.28 -2.84
N ASP A 317 9.97 -4.68 -3.12
CA ASP A 317 9.67 -5.95 -3.80
C ASP A 317 10.22 -5.98 -5.22
N ILE A 318 10.13 -4.88 -5.98
CA ILE A 318 10.75 -4.76 -7.31
C ILE A 318 12.28 -4.94 -7.23
N ILE A 319 12.94 -4.32 -6.25
CA ILE A 319 14.40 -4.44 -6.10
C ILE A 319 14.81 -5.84 -5.62
N HIS A 320 14.04 -6.51 -4.77
CA HIS A 320 14.33 -7.89 -4.41
C HIS A 320 14.21 -8.85 -5.60
N ILE A 321 13.19 -8.68 -6.45
CA ILE A 321 13.07 -9.42 -7.71
C ILE A 321 14.31 -9.17 -8.57
N PHE A 322 14.76 -7.90 -8.67
CA PHE A 322 15.98 -7.55 -9.40
C PHE A 322 17.21 -8.31 -8.90
N MET A 323 17.45 -8.28 -7.60
CA MET A 323 18.63 -8.91 -6.99
C MET A 323 18.61 -10.43 -7.17
N ILE A 324 17.45 -11.07 -7.06
CA ILE A 324 17.32 -12.53 -7.23
C ILE A 324 17.53 -12.95 -8.68
N ILE A 325 16.99 -12.20 -9.64
CA ILE A 325 17.21 -12.46 -11.08
C ILE A 325 18.70 -12.31 -11.42
N MET A 326 19.37 -11.29 -10.87
CA MET A 326 20.82 -11.14 -11.01
C MET A 326 21.56 -12.39 -10.53
N VAL A 327 21.25 -12.88 -9.33
CA VAL A 327 21.86 -14.11 -8.79
C VAL A 327 21.57 -15.31 -9.68
N PHE A 328 20.33 -15.46 -10.13
CA PHE A 328 19.90 -16.58 -10.98
C PHE A 328 20.69 -16.63 -12.29
N LEU A 329 20.81 -15.52 -13.00
CA LEU A 329 21.47 -15.47 -14.32
C LEU A 329 22.99 -15.56 -14.27
N ASN A 330 23.60 -15.19 -13.14
CA ASN A 330 25.05 -15.29 -12.97
C ASN A 330 25.54 -16.71 -12.71
N ARG A 331 24.65 -17.60 -12.30
CA ARG A 331 24.99 -19.00 -12.12
C ARG A 331 25.13 -19.63 -13.51
N LYS A 332 26.33 -20.12 -13.81
CA LYS A 332 26.55 -20.93 -15.01
C LYS A 332 25.72 -22.21 -14.86
N HIS A 333 24.74 -22.38 -15.75
CA HIS A 333 23.85 -23.54 -15.79
C HIS A 333 24.56 -24.80 -16.26
#